data_AF-A0A5E4M3U6-F1
#
_entry.id   AF-A0A5E4M3U6-F1
#
_cell.length_a   1.000
_cell.length_b   1.000
_cell.length_c   1.000
_cell.angle_alpha   90.00
_cell.angle_beta   90.00
_cell.angle_gamma   90.00
#
_symmetry.space_group_name_H-M   'P 1'
#
loop_
_entity.id
_entity.type
_entity.pdbx_description
1 polymer ?
#
loop_
_entity_poly.entity_id
_entity_poly.type
_entity_poly.pdbx_seq_one_letter_code
_entity_poly.pdbx_strand_id
1 'polypeptide(L)'
;MWNFFHCFGTIDGKHVVIQNPENTISEFHNYKGTDSIVLLGIADANYRFLYVKVGCQGRISDGGVFKNTSFYEKFEKNELNLPENEPLPGCTLSLHYVLVSDDAFPLTEHIMKPYNTDLNK
;
A
#
# COMPACT_ATOMS: atom_id res chain seq x y z
N MET A 1 12.94 5.82 1.52
CA MET A 1 12.32 7.12 1.88
C MET A 1 13.32 8.26 1.99
N TRP A 2 14.60 8.00 2.29
CA TRP A 2 15.59 9.07 2.27
C TRP A 2 15.80 9.54 0.81
N ASN A 3 15.69 10.85 0.58
CA ASN A 3 15.79 11.51 -0.73
C ASN A 3 14.61 11.35 -1.72
N PHE A 4 13.39 11.04 -1.24
CA PHE A 4 12.15 11.19 -2.02
C PHE A 4 11.27 12.26 -1.37
N PHE A 5 11.20 13.44 -1.96
CA PHE A 5 10.44 14.55 -1.40
C PHE A 5 8.94 14.23 -1.28
N HIS A 6 8.31 14.75 -0.23
CA HIS A 6 6.90 14.55 0.11
C HIS A 6 6.45 13.09 0.27
N CYS A 7 7.38 12.13 0.33
CA CYS A 7 7.05 10.76 0.71
C CYS A 7 6.85 10.70 2.24
N PHE A 8 5.62 10.45 2.66
CA PHE A 8 5.29 10.34 4.08
C PHE A 8 5.23 8.89 4.57
N GLY A 9 5.21 7.93 3.65
CA GLY A 9 5.27 6.52 3.99
C GLY A 9 5.44 5.61 2.79
N THR A 10 5.75 4.34 3.07
CA THR A 10 5.73 3.25 2.10
C THR A 10 4.68 2.25 2.48
N ILE A 11 3.90 1.79 1.52
CA ILE A 11 2.87 0.77 1.69
C ILE A 11 3.29 -0.53 1.01
N ASP A 12 3.11 -1.65 1.72
CA ASP A 12 3.36 -2.98 1.19
C ASP A 12 2.44 -4.02 1.84
N GLY A 13 2.18 -5.10 1.11
CA GLY A 13 1.42 -6.25 1.54
C GLY A 13 2.31 -7.47 1.76
N LYS A 14 2.01 -8.26 2.80
CA LYS A 14 2.70 -9.51 3.09
C LYS A 14 1.69 -10.62 3.34
N HIS A 15 1.82 -11.71 2.59
CA HIS A 15 1.14 -12.96 2.90
C HIS A 15 1.81 -13.64 4.10
N VAL A 16 1.03 -13.83 5.17
CA VAL A 16 1.39 -14.65 6.33
C VAL A 16 0.73 -16.01 6.14
N VAL A 17 1.54 -17.04 5.90
CA VAL A 17 1.05 -18.40 5.70
C VAL A 17 0.35 -18.89 6.96
N ILE A 18 -0.82 -19.50 6.78
CA ILE A 18 -1.59 -20.13 7.85
C ILE A 18 -1.81 -21.60 7.51
N GLN A 19 -2.01 -22.42 8.54
CA GLN A 19 -2.46 -23.79 8.35
C GLN A 19 -3.98 -23.78 8.23
N ASN A 20 -4.49 -24.17 7.07
CA ASN A 20 -5.92 -24.39 6.91
C ASN A 20 -6.33 -25.65 7.71
N PRO A 21 -7.25 -25.53 8.67
CA PRO A 21 -7.67 -26.67 9.49
C PRO A 21 -8.41 -27.76 8.70
N GLU A 22 -9.00 -27.43 7.56
CA GLU A 22 -9.87 -28.36 6.81
C GLU A 22 -9.23 -28.96 5.54
N ASN A 23 -8.00 -28.57 5.16
CA ASN A 23 -7.32 -29.02 3.93
C ASN A 23 -8.16 -28.89 2.63
N THR A 24 -9.05 -27.90 2.59
CA THR A 24 -9.91 -27.57 1.43
C THR A 24 -9.38 -26.32 0.69
N ILE A 25 -9.88 -26.04 -0.51
CA ILE A 25 -9.65 -24.73 -1.15
C ILE A 25 -10.43 -23.69 -0.34
N SER A 26 -9.71 -22.86 0.42
CA SER A 26 -10.30 -21.85 1.29
C SER A 26 -10.26 -20.46 0.64
N GLU A 27 -11.00 -19.50 1.19
CA GLU A 27 -10.85 -18.09 0.81
C GLU A 27 -9.43 -17.56 1.07
N PHE A 28 -8.65 -18.25 1.91
CA PHE A 28 -7.27 -17.91 2.24
C PHE A 28 -6.25 -18.44 1.23
N HIS A 29 -6.66 -19.29 0.28
CA HIS A 29 -5.78 -19.87 -0.71
C HIS A 29 -5.29 -18.81 -1.70
N ASN A 30 -4.00 -18.52 -1.69
CA ASN A 30 -3.37 -17.50 -2.52
C ASN A 30 -2.83 -18.08 -3.84
N TYR A 31 -2.40 -17.19 -4.74
CA TYR A 31 -1.86 -17.58 -6.05
C TYR A 31 -0.52 -18.34 -5.99
N LYS A 32 0.15 -18.37 -4.82
CA LYS A 32 1.38 -19.13 -4.57
C LYS A 32 1.10 -20.56 -4.10
N GLY A 33 -0.16 -20.99 -4.06
CA GLY A 33 -0.55 -22.36 -3.67
C GLY A 33 -0.52 -22.61 -2.16
N THR A 34 -0.59 -21.54 -1.35
CA THR A 34 -0.61 -21.64 0.12
C THR A 34 -1.84 -20.93 0.68
N ASP A 35 -2.36 -21.39 1.81
CA ASP A 35 -3.36 -20.62 2.57
C ASP A 35 -2.64 -19.53 3.38
N SER A 36 -3.13 -18.30 3.31
CA SER A 36 -2.51 -17.14 3.96
C SER A 36 -3.53 -16.09 4.36
N ILE A 37 -3.15 -15.25 5.32
CA ILE A 37 -3.79 -13.95 5.54
C ILE A 37 -2.88 -12.85 5.01
N VAL A 38 -3.46 -11.72 4.61
CA VAL A 38 -2.71 -10.52 4.23
C VAL A 38 -2.47 -9.65 5.47
N LEU A 39 -1.21 -9.27 5.64
CA LEU A 39 -0.77 -8.17 6.50
C LEU A 39 -0.44 -7.00 5.58
N LEU A 40 -1.16 -5.90 5.71
CA LEU A 40 -0.88 -4.64 5.03
C LEU A 40 -0.23 -3.68 6.02
N GLY A 41 0.91 -3.10 5.66
CA GLY A 41 1.64 -2.16 6.51
C GLY A 41 1.95 -0.86 5.77
N ILE A 42 1.86 0.26 6.49
CA ILE A 42 2.39 1.55 6.08
C ILE A 42 3.46 1.94 7.08
N ALA A 43 4.68 2.18 6.60
CA ALA A 43 5.82 2.57 7.44
C ALA A 43 6.34 3.96 7.04
N ASP A 44 6.86 4.72 8.00
CA ASP A 44 7.52 6.01 7.77
C ASP A 44 9.05 5.87 7.57
N ALA A 45 9.72 7.00 7.31
CA ALA A 45 11.16 7.05 7.08
C ALA A 45 12.00 6.66 8.31
N ASN A 46 11.39 6.64 9.51
CA ASN A 46 12.02 6.27 10.76
C ASN A 46 11.76 4.80 11.14
N TYR A 47 11.31 3.99 10.16
CA TYR A 47 10.99 2.57 10.35
C TYR A 47 9.87 2.33 11.36
N ARG A 48 8.94 3.28 11.53
CA ARG A 48 7.77 3.15 12.39
C ARG A 48 6.53 2.83 11.55
N PHE A 49 5.72 1.88 12.01
CA PHE A 49 4.42 1.65 11.39
C PHE A 49 3.47 2.81 11.70
N LEU A 50 2.96 3.45 10.65
CA LEU A 50 1.89 4.43 10.71
C LEU A 50 0.51 3.75 10.73
N TYR A 51 0.41 2.61 10.06
CA TYR A 51 -0.82 1.83 9.96
C TYR A 51 -0.50 0.35 9.73
N VAL A 52 -1.30 -0.53 10.34
CA VAL A 52 -1.24 -1.97 10.10
C VAL A 52 -2.66 -2.53 10.05
N LYS A 53 -2.95 -3.33 9.02
CA LYS A 53 -4.17 -4.14 8.91
C LYS A 53 -3.77 -5.60 8.75
N VAL A 54 -4.34 -6.48 9.57
CA VAL A 54 -4.05 -7.92 9.57
C VAL A 54 -5.35 -8.71 9.45
N GLY A 55 -5.30 -9.85 8.77
CA GLY A 55 -6.36 -10.86 8.79
C GLY A 55 -7.27 -10.87 7.57
N CYS A 56 -6.97 -10.08 6.54
CA CYS A 56 -7.69 -10.18 5.26
C CYS A 56 -7.36 -11.51 4.56
N GLN A 57 -8.32 -12.05 3.82
CA GLN A 57 -8.14 -13.33 3.13
C GLN A 57 -7.00 -13.26 2.11
N GLY A 58 -6.13 -14.29 2.08
CA GLY A 58 -4.95 -14.37 1.23
C GLY A 58 -5.20 -14.39 -0.28
N ARG A 59 -6.45 -14.55 -0.72
CA ARG A 59 -6.81 -14.45 -2.14
C ARG A 59 -6.97 -13.01 -2.63
N ILE A 60 -7.15 -12.05 -1.71
CA ILE A 60 -7.38 -10.64 -2.04
C ILE A 60 -6.04 -9.98 -2.35
N SER A 61 -5.97 -9.18 -3.42
CA SER A 61 -4.77 -8.41 -3.76
C SER A 61 -4.48 -7.31 -2.74
N ASP A 62 -3.22 -6.88 -2.64
CA ASP A 62 -2.81 -5.84 -1.68
C ASP A 62 -3.55 -4.52 -1.92
N GLY A 63 -3.73 -4.11 -3.18
CA GLY A 63 -4.56 -2.96 -3.54
C GLY A 63 -6.05 -3.14 -3.18
N GLY A 64 -6.58 -4.36 -3.24
CA GLY A 64 -7.94 -4.69 -2.81
C GLY A 64 -8.11 -4.62 -1.29
N VAL A 65 -7.13 -5.13 -0.54
CA VAL A 65 -7.07 -5.01 0.92
C VAL A 65 -6.99 -3.55 1.32
N PHE A 66 -6.11 -2.76 0.69
CA PHE A 66 -5.93 -1.35 0.99
C PHE A 66 -7.20 -0.53 0.79
N LYS A 67 -7.92 -0.71 -0.33
CA LYS A 67 -9.20 -0.03 -0.59
C LYS A 67 -10.26 -0.31 0.47
N ASN A 68 -10.15 -1.42 1.20
CA ASN A 68 -11.04 -1.81 2.29
C ASN A 68 -10.43 -1.54 3.68
N THR A 69 -9.67 -0.45 3.80
CA THR A 69 -9.12 0.02 5.08
C THR A 69 -9.73 1.33 5.51
N SER A 70 -9.82 1.53 6.83
CA SER A 70 -10.14 2.85 7.41
C SER A 70 -9.09 3.90 7.08
N PHE A 71 -7.85 3.49 6.80
CA PHE A 71 -6.83 4.37 6.29
C PHE A 71 -7.24 4.91 4.93
N TYR A 72 -7.60 4.05 3.97
CA TYR A 72 -8.02 4.46 2.63
C TYR A 72 -9.26 5.34 2.65
N GLU A 73 -10.23 5.06 3.53
CA GLU A 73 -11.40 5.91 3.69
C GLU A 73 -11.04 7.35 4.13
N LYS A 74 -10.18 7.49 5.15
CA LYS A 74 -9.70 8.80 5.60
C LYS A 74 -8.80 9.47 4.57
N PHE A 75 -8.04 8.66 3.85
CA PHE A 75 -7.15 9.06 2.78
C PHE A 75 -7.95 9.74 1.65
N GLU A 76 -9.03 9.12 1.17
CA GLU A 76 -9.92 9.70 0.13
C GLU A 76 -10.72 10.93 0.62
N LYS A 77 -11.02 11.00 1.92
CA LYS A 77 -11.75 12.13 2.52
C LYS A 77 -10.86 13.32 2.92
N ASN A 78 -9.55 13.27 2.65
CA ASN A 78 -8.56 14.25 3.11
C ASN A 78 -8.52 14.41 4.65
N GLU A 79 -8.84 13.34 5.40
CA GLU A 79 -8.90 13.32 6.86
C GLU A 79 -7.61 12.80 7.53
N LEU A 80 -6.54 12.59 6.75
CA LEU A 80 -5.23 12.20 7.28
C LEU A 80 -4.42 13.37 7.84
N ASN A 81 -4.88 14.61 7.68
CA ASN A 81 -4.18 15.83 8.09
C ASN A 81 -2.75 15.89 7.52
N LEU A 82 -2.61 15.53 6.23
CA LEU A 82 -1.36 15.74 5.51
C LEU A 82 -1.08 17.25 5.38
N PRO A 83 0.19 17.67 5.30
CA PRO A 83 0.52 19.06 5.04
C PRO A 83 -0.08 19.54 3.71
N GLU A 84 -0.31 20.84 3.58
CA GLU A 84 -0.71 21.42 2.31
C GLU A 84 0.35 21.17 1.23
N ASN A 85 -0.12 21.02 -0.01
CA ASN A 85 0.78 20.80 -1.14
C ASN A 85 1.73 22.00 -1.30
N GLU A 86 3.01 21.69 -1.49
CA GLU A 86 4.04 22.70 -1.68
C GLU A 86 4.95 22.35 -2.87
N PRO A 87 5.68 23.33 -3.43
CA PRO A 87 6.62 23.05 -4.50
C PRO A 87 7.90 22.38 -4.00
N LEU A 88 8.47 21.50 -4.82
CA LEU A 88 9.80 20.94 -4.56
C LEU A 88 10.91 21.98 -4.72
N PRO A 89 12.09 21.79 -4.09
CA PRO A 89 13.24 22.64 -4.33
C PRO A 89 13.58 22.73 -5.83
N GLY A 90 13.53 23.96 -6.38
CA GLY A 90 13.79 24.21 -7.81
C GLY A 90 12.58 24.00 -8.73
N CYS A 91 11.41 23.66 -8.20
CA CYS A 91 10.14 23.60 -8.92
C CYS A 91 9.21 24.74 -8.53
N THR A 92 8.30 25.11 -9.44
CA THR A 92 7.18 26.04 -9.16
C THR A 92 5.85 25.30 -9.01
N LEU A 93 5.78 24.05 -9.46
CA LEU A 93 4.60 23.21 -9.35
C LEU A 93 4.46 22.68 -7.93
N SER A 94 3.32 22.97 -7.30
CA SER A 94 2.94 22.39 -6.02
C SER A 94 2.59 20.91 -6.19
N LEU A 95 3.16 20.05 -5.35
CA LEU A 95 3.01 18.59 -5.43
C LEU A 95 2.43 18.02 -4.13
N HIS A 96 1.68 16.93 -4.29
CA HIS A 96 1.05 16.21 -3.20
C HIS A 96 2.06 15.45 -2.34
N TYR A 97 1.67 15.21 -1.09
CA TYR A 97 2.28 14.20 -0.25
C TYR A 97 1.80 12.81 -0.64
N VAL A 98 2.74 11.88 -0.81
CA VAL A 98 2.48 10.57 -1.42
C VAL A 98 2.98 9.40 -0.56
N LEU A 99 2.25 8.29 -0.64
CA LEU A 99 2.76 6.96 -0.32
C LEU A 99 3.56 6.42 -1.50
N VAL A 100 4.64 5.71 -1.23
CA VAL A 100 5.34 4.90 -2.23
C VAL A 100 4.94 3.45 -2.07
N SER A 101 4.66 2.79 -3.18
CA SER A 101 4.15 1.42 -3.25
C SER A 101 4.90 0.61 -4.30
N ASP A 102 4.66 -0.70 -4.35
CA ASP A 102 5.04 -1.55 -5.47
C ASP A 102 3.96 -1.52 -6.59
N ASP A 103 4.09 -2.36 -7.61
CA ASP A 103 3.15 -2.36 -8.75
C ASP A 103 1.77 -2.97 -8.40
N ALA A 104 1.59 -3.56 -7.21
CA ALA A 104 0.32 -4.13 -6.77
C ALA A 104 -0.74 -3.07 -6.41
N PHE A 105 -0.32 -1.81 -6.27
CA PHE A 105 -1.19 -0.68 -5.99
C PHE A 105 -1.39 0.19 -7.24
N PRO A 106 -2.58 0.83 -7.41
CA PRO A 106 -2.81 1.75 -8.51
C PRO A 106 -2.05 3.07 -8.30
N LEU A 107 -1.62 3.70 -9.41
CA LEU A 107 -1.13 5.08 -9.38
C LEU A 107 -2.31 6.01 -9.09
N THR A 108 -2.16 6.89 -8.10
CA THR A 108 -3.16 7.91 -7.75
C THR A 108 -2.46 9.24 -7.47
N GLU A 109 -3.23 10.29 -7.17
CA GLU A 109 -2.71 11.60 -6.73
C GLU A 109 -1.75 11.50 -5.54
N HIS A 110 -1.88 10.46 -4.74
CA HIS A 110 -1.16 10.30 -3.48
C HIS A 110 -0.53 8.92 -3.29
N ILE A 111 -0.53 8.09 -4.33
CA ILE A 111 0.18 6.81 -4.34
C ILE A 111 1.05 6.79 -5.57
N MET A 112 2.36 6.77 -5.34
CA MET A 112 3.38 6.60 -6.36
C MET A 112 3.79 5.13 -6.42
N LYS A 113 3.93 4.62 -7.64
CA LYS A 113 4.42 3.28 -7.92
C LYS A 113 5.52 3.31 -8.97
N PRO A 114 6.33 2.25 -9.14
CA PRO A 114 7.37 2.20 -10.15
C PRO A 114 6.79 2.39 -11.55
N TYR A 115 7.53 3.11 -12.40
CA TYR A 115 7.20 3.19 -13.82
C TYR A 115 7.42 1.81 -14.45
N ASN A 116 6.39 1.26 -15.09
CA ASN A 116 6.49 -0.02 -15.75
C ASN A 116 7.30 0.13 -17.05
N THR A 117 8.46 -0.52 -17.12
CA THR A 117 9.34 -0.51 -18.31
C THR A 117 8.98 -1.58 -19.34
N ASP A 118 8.09 -2.52 -19.00
CA ASP A 118 7.64 -3.56 -19.92
C ASP A 118 6.49 -3.02 -20.79
N LEU A 119 6.83 -2.44 -21.95
CA LEU A 119 5.88 -1.95 -22.96
C LEU A 119 5.05 -3.07 -23.64
N ASN A 120 5.24 -4.34 -23.25
CA ASN A 120 4.67 -5.53 -23.91
C ASN A 120 3.65 -6.29 -23.05
N LYS A 121 3.02 -5.63 -22.07
CA LYS A 121 1.81 -6.14 -21.40
C LYS A 121 0.58 -5.42 -21.89
#